data_AF-A0A7S2CC01-F1
#
_entry.id   AF-A0A7S2CC01-F1
#
_cell.length_a   1.000
_cell.length_b   1.000
_cell.length_c   1.000
_cell.angle_alpha   90.00
_cell.angle_beta   90.00
_cell.angle_gamma   90.00
#
_symmetry.space_group_name_H-M   'P 1'
#
loop_
_entity.id
_entity.type
_entity.pdbx_description
1 polymer ?
#
loop_
_entity_poly.entity_id
_entity_poly.type
_entity_poly.pdbx_seq_one_letter_code
_entity_poly.pdbx_strand_id
1 'polypeptide(L)'
;SSAAATILSIAQSFGVEAKVVGSVSREAGAGRLSISSEFGTHVYCKAAPSPVLAPIRVDVDDLTLPMTRSRLVDGKRYNILAAPNFEDMARRLQALAPTRFSFFPTRWEKFPDSGTDKIELGGFSPVNLMQGRNVLFLADFHCNDAVMSQFHALIALCESFIKSLTIALPYYPHGTMERVEREGEVATANTIARLLSNLPSVGIPARVMIYDLHTLQNKFYLHGNAIASLHSTVPLLLRVLRAEQHADAEAITAIAFPDDGATKRFGKPFLQAGFNVVTCGKVRDGDRRIVRITEGDCK
;
A
#
# COMPACT_ATOMS: atom_id res chain seq x y z
N SER A 1 -25.88 -17.94 20.84
CA SER A 1 -25.30 -18.57 19.64
C SER A 1 -24.90 -17.60 18.52
N SER A 2 -25.44 -16.37 18.41
CA SER A 2 -25.12 -15.46 17.27
C SER A 2 -23.87 -14.56 17.43
N ALA A 3 -23.42 -14.29 18.66
CA ALA A 3 -22.29 -13.39 18.93
C ALA A 3 -20.93 -14.01 18.54
N ALA A 4 -20.69 -15.26 18.92
CA ALA A 4 -19.47 -16.00 18.58
C ALA A 4 -19.29 -16.14 17.06
N ALA A 5 -20.38 -16.41 16.33
CA ALA A 5 -20.36 -16.51 14.87
C ALA A 5 -19.98 -15.18 14.18
N THR A 6 -20.44 -14.05 14.72
CA THR A 6 -20.11 -12.72 14.17
C THR A 6 -18.63 -12.38 14.35
N ILE A 7 -18.05 -12.69 15.52
CA ILE A 7 -16.62 -12.44 15.80
C ILE A 7 -15.74 -13.31 14.89
N LEU A 8 -16.11 -14.58 14.71
CA LEU A 8 -15.40 -15.47 13.79
C LEU A 8 -15.48 -14.99 12.34
N SER A 9 -16.64 -14.48 11.91
CA SER A 9 -16.82 -13.88 10.58
C SER A 9 -15.95 -12.63 10.37
N ILE A 10 -15.83 -11.77 11.38
CA ILE A 10 -14.96 -10.58 11.30
C ILE A 10 -13.49 -11.02 11.22
N ALA A 11 -13.04 -11.94 12.06
CA ALA A 11 -11.67 -12.45 12.02
C ALA A 11 -11.33 -13.13 10.68
N GLN A 12 -12.27 -13.91 10.13
CA GLN A 12 -12.12 -14.52 8.80
C GLN A 12 -12.08 -13.47 7.68
N SER A 13 -12.78 -12.34 7.81
CA SER A 13 -12.70 -11.26 6.82
C SER A 13 -11.33 -10.58 6.75
N PHE A 14 -10.50 -10.73 7.80
CA PHE A 14 -9.10 -10.31 7.82
C PHE A 14 -8.11 -11.44 7.46
N GLY A 15 -8.60 -12.60 7.02
CA GLY A 15 -7.77 -13.74 6.63
C GLY A 15 -7.10 -14.46 7.80
N VAL A 16 -7.63 -14.33 9.02
CA VAL A 16 -7.06 -14.92 10.24
C VAL A 16 -7.98 -16.03 10.75
N GLU A 17 -7.42 -17.21 11.01
CA GLU A 17 -8.12 -18.30 11.69
C GLU A 17 -8.28 -17.95 13.17
N ALA A 18 -9.52 -17.89 13.66
CA ALA A 18 -9.84 -17.57 15.05
C ALA A 18 -10.67 -18.68 15.69
N LYS A 19 -10.47 -18.91 17.00
CA LYS A 19 -11.23 -19.86 17.81
C LYS A 19 -11.69 -19.16 19.08
N VAL A 20 -12.97 -19.28 19.43
CA VAL A 20 -13.50 -18.71 20.68
C VAL A 20 -13.07 -19.59 21.85
N VAL A 21 -12.27 -19.05 22.76
CA VAL A 21 -11.83 -19.70 24.00
C VAL A 21 -12.44 -18.92 25.18
N GLY A 22 -13.67 -19.28 25.58
CA GLY A 22 -14.40 -18.60 26.64
C GLY A 22 -15.93 -18.58 26.44
N SER A 23 -16.65 -17.97 27.37
CA SER A 23 -18.10 -17.74 27.27
C SER A 23 -18.39 -16.33 26.76
N VAL A 24 -19.30 -16.23 25.77
CA VAL A 24 -19.72 -14.96 25.17
C VAL A 24 -21.17 -14.72 25.57
N SER A 25 -21.40 -13.71 26.40
CA SER A 25 -22.73 -13.27 26.81
C SER A 25 -23.05 -11.91 26.20
N ARG A 26 -24.32 -11.73 25.81
CA ARG A 26 -24.83 -10.48 25.27
C ARG A 26 -25.86 -9.96 26.25
N GLU A 27 -25.63 -8.79 26.82
CA GLU A 27 -26.66 -8.13 27.65
C GLU A 27 -27.78 -7.62 26.75
N ALA A 28 -29.01 -8.02 27.06
CA ALA A 28 -30.19 -7.60 26.31
C ALA A 28 -30.42 -6.10 26.54
N GLY A 29 -30.29 -5.30 25.48
CA GLY A 29 -30.68 -3.88 25.47
C GLY A 29 -29.57 -2.85 25.25
N ALA A 30 -28.28 -3.19 25.41
CA ALA A 30 -27.22 -2.17 25.45
C ALA A 30 -26.11 -2.27 24.37
N GLY A 31 -26.18 -3.21 23.42
CA GLY A 31 -25.10 -3.39 22.42
C GLY A 31 -23.75 -3.81 23.03
N ARG A 32 -23.72 -4.13 24.33
CA ARG A 32 -22.56 -4.63 25.06
C ARG A 32 -22.40 -6.13 24.89
N LEU A 33 -21.17 -6.54 24.62
CA LEU A 33 -20.76 -7.92 24.38
C LEU A 33 -19.62 -8.23 25.33
N SER A 34 -19.90 -9.06 26.34
CA SER A 34 -18.95 -9.46 27.36
C SER A 34 -18.31 -10.79 26.98
N ILE A 35 -16.98 -10.80 26.93
CA ILE A 35 -16.16 -11.98 26.69
C ILE A 35 -15.44 -12.30 28.00
N SER A 36 -15.80 -13.43 28.60
CA SER A 36 -15.13 -13.93 29.80
C SER A 36 -14.16 -15.05 29.42
N SER A 37 -12.90 -14.86 29.76
CA SER A 37 -11.81 -15.83 29.57
C SER A 37 -11.09 -16.10 30.89
N GLU A 38 -10.17 -17.06 30.89
CA GLU A 38 -9.26 -17.34 32.03
C GLU A 38 -8.36 -16.13 32.40
N PHE A 39 -8.27 -15.12 31.53
CA PHE A 39 -7.49 -13.89 31.71
C PHE A 39 -8.32 -12.67 32.13
N GLY A 40 -9.61 -12.85 32.40
CA GLY A 40 -10.52 -11.78 32.83
C GLY A 40 -11.73 -11.60 31.91
N THR A 41 -12.59 -10.65 32.26
CA THR A 41 -13.81 -10.31 31.51
C THR A 41 -13.61 -9.00 30.77
N HIS A 42 -13.76 -9.02 29.45
CA HIS A 42 -13.66 -7.85 28.58
C HIS A 42 -15.03 -7.48 28.03
N VAL A 43 -15.41 -6.21 28.15
CA VAL A 43 -16.70 -5.69 27.69
C VAL A 43 -16.50 -4.87 26.42
N TYR A 44 -17.05 -5.34 25.31
CA TYR A 44 -17.10 -4.63 24.04
C TYR A 44 -18.42 -3.88 23.92
N CYS A 45 -18.39 -2.55 23.86
CA CYS A 45 -19.54 -1.77 23.47
C CYS A 45 -19.56 -1.69 21.94
N LYS A 46 -20.62 -2.20 21.30
CA LYS A 46 -20.85 -1.92 19.87
C LYS A 46 -21.13 -0.42 19.75
N ALA A 47 -20.14 0.36 19.31
CA ALA A 47 -20.40 1.69 18.78
C ALA A 47 -21.51 1.55 17.73
N ALA A 48 -22.48 2.47 17.73
CA ALA A 48 -23.54 2.47 16.74
C ALA A 48 -22.93 2.26 15.35
N PRO A 49 -23.57 1.48 14.44
CA PRO A 49 -23.06 1.35 13.10
C PRO A 49 -22.91 2.77 12.54
N SER A 50 -21.66 3.24 12.45
CA SER A 50 -21.39 4.45 11.70
C SER A 50 -21.96 4.19 10.32
N PRO A 51 -22.71 5.13 9.74
CA PRO A 51 -23.15 5.00 8.37
C PRO A 51 -21.91 4.59 7.58
N VAL A 52 -22.04 3.52 6.76
CA VAL A 52 -20.99 3.08 5.84
C VAL A 52 -20.37 4.35 5.29
N LEU A 53 -19.16 4.67 5.76
CA LEU A 53 -18.53 5.94 5.42
C LEU A 53 -18.50 5.92 3.91
N ALA A 54 -19.33 6.76 3.28
CA ALA A 54 -19.18 7.03 1.87
C ALA A 54 -17.69 7.29 1.67
N PRO A 55 -17.03 6.69 0.65
CA PRO A 55 -15.60 6.84 0.47
C PRO A 55 -15.27 8.30 0.69
N ILE A 56 -14.47 8.58 1.72
CA ILE A 56 -14.27 9.96 2.21
C ILE A 56 -14.04 10.80 0.98
N ARG A 57 -15.03 11.64 0.63
CA ARG A 57 -14.84 12.67 -0.37
C ARG A 57 -13.92 13.65 0.30
N VAL A 58 -12.62 13.37 0.20
CA VAL A 58 -11.61 14.37 0.45
C VAL A 58 -11.84 15.35 -0.70
N ASP A 59 -12.51 16.46 -0.40
CA ASP A 59 -12.53 17.59 -1.33
C ASP A 59 -11.07 17.91 -1.62
N VAL A 60 -10.70 17.67 -2.88
CA VAL A 60 -9.31 17.71 -3.32
C VAL A 60 -8.77 19.14 -3.24
N ASP A 61 -9.68 20.11 -3.17
CA ASP A 61 -9.40 21.54 -3.12
C ASP A 61 -8.80 22.00 -1.79
N ASP A 62 -8.94 21.23 -0.70
CA ASP A 62 -8.33 21.52 0.60
C ASP A 62 -7.13 20.58 0.91
N LEU A 63 -6.48 20.07 -0.15
CA LEU A 63 -5.20 19.37 -0.06
C LEU A 63 -4.05 20.38 -0.13
N THR A 64 -3.73 21.03 0.99
CA THR A 64 -2.32 21.38 1.21
C THR A 64 -1.55 20.07 1.36
N LEU A 65 -1.12 19.50 0.23
CA LEU A 65 -0.24 18.35 0.21
C LEU A 65 0.98 18.69 1.08
N PRO A 66 1.40 17.82 2.01
CA PRO A 66 2.60 18.07 2.78
C PRO A 66 3.76 18.35 1.82
N MET A 67 4.66 19.27 2.18
CA MET A 67 5.82 19.61 1.35
C MET A 67 6.50 18.31 0.89
N THR A 68 6.32 17.98 -0.38
CA THR A 68 6.96 16.81 -0.96
C THR A 68 8.45 17.13 -1.06
N ARG A 69 9.32 16.17 -0.74
CA ARG A 69 10.78 16.33 -0.93
C ARG A 69 11.18 16.53 -2.40
N SER A 70 10.22 16.42 -3.32
CA SER A 70 10.36 16.67 -4.74
C SER A 70 9.71 18.02 -5.04
N ARG A 71 10.48 19.00 -5.55
CA ARG A 71 9.88 20.22 -6.11
C ARG A 71 8.84 19.80 -7.16
N LEU A 72 7.59 20.19 -6.96
CA LEU A 72 6.61 20.14 -8.03
C LEU A 72 7.08 21.16 -9.06
N VAL A 73 7.65 20.67 -10.16
CA VAL A 73 8.05 21.54 -11.26
C VAL A 73 6.78 21.96 -11.97
N ASP A 74 6.47 23.24 -11.87
CA ASP A 74 5.29 23.80 -12.52
C ASP A 74 5.33 23.52 -14.03
N GLY A 75 4.17 23.22 -14.61
CA GLY A 75 4.02 22.87 -16.03
C GLY A 75 4.52 21.48 -16.45
N LYS A 76 5.07 20.63 -15.56
CA LYS A 76 5.50 19.27 -15.95
C LYS A 76 4.31 18.34 -16.20
N ARG A 77 4.12 17.94 -17.46
CA ARG A 77 3.05 17.03 -17.92
C ARG A 77 3.50 15.59 -18.03
N TYR A 78 2.57 14.66 -17.81
CA TYR A 78 2.78 13.23 -17.82
C TYR A 78 1.75 12.50 -18.68
N ASN A 79 2.21 11.63 -19.56
CA ASN A 79 1.37 10.61 -20.17
C ASN A 79 1.31 9.40 -19.23
N ILE A 80 0.11 8.94 -18.91
CA ILE A 80 -0.10 7.81 -18.00
C ILE A 80 -0.39 6.55 -18.80
N LEU A 81 0.32 5.48 -18.48
CA LEU A 81 -0.10 4.10 -18.75
C LEU A 81 -0.25 3.40 -17.40
N ALA A 82 -1.09 2.37 -17.33
CA ALA A 82 -1.39 1.69 -16.07
C ALA A 82 -1.51 0.19 -16.28
N ALA A 83 -1.09 -0.56 -15.26
CA ALA A 83 -1.48 -1.95 -15.07
C ALA A 83 -3.01 -2.05 -14.95
N PRO A 84 -3.61 -3.24 -15.23
CA PRO A 84 -5.07 -3.41 -15.21
C PRO A 84 -5.73 -2.89 -13.93
N ASN A 85 -5.17 -3.23 -12.77
CA ASN A 85 -5.73 -2.86 -11.46
C ASN A 85 -5.60 -1.37 -11.11
N PHE A 86 -4.86 -0.58 -11.91
CA PHE A 86 -4.66 0.85 -11.70
C PHE A 86 -5.28 1.74 -12.79
N GLU A 87 -6.04 1.18 -13.73
CA GLU A 87 -6.73 1.97 -14.76
C GLU A 87 -7.67 3.01 -14.15
N ASP A 88 -8.48 2.62 -13.18
CA ASP A 88 -9.41 3.54 -12.51
C ASP A 88 -8.67 4.67 -11.80
N MET A 89 -7.51 4.37 -11.21
CA MET A 89 -6.66 5.38 -10.59
C MET A 89 -6.09 6.33 -11.65
N ALA A 90 -5.68 5.82 -12.81
CA ALA A 90 -5.20 6.63 -13.92
C ALA A 90 -6.27 7.61 -14.43
N ARG A 91 -7.50 7.13 -14.62
CA ARG A 91 -8.66 7.95 -15.04
C ARG A 91 -8.96 9.04 -14.01
N ARG A 92 -8.93 8.70 -12.72
CA ARG A 92 -9.11 9.67 -11.62
C ARG A 92 -8.00 10.72 -11.62
N LEU A 93 -6.73 10.34 -11.78
CA LEU A 93 -5.62 11.29 -11.85
C LEU A 93 -5.77 12.29 -13.01
N GLN A 94 -6.16 11.80 -14.19
CA GLN A 94 -6.48 12.68 -15.33
C GLN A 94 -7.65 13.62 -15.00
N ALA A 95 -8.74 13.10 -14.42
CA ALA A 95 -9.90 13.92 -14.09
C ALA A 95 -9.57 15.01 -13.06
N LEU A 96 -8.72 14.70 -12.07
CA LEU A 96 -8.32 15.63 -11.02
C LEU A 96 -7.34 16.71 -11.51
N ALA A 97 -6.47 16.40 -12.47
CA ALA A 97 -5.50 17.37 -13.00
C ALA A 97 -5.28 17.18 -14.51
N PRO A 98 -6.27 17.54 -15.35
CA PRO A 98 -6.26 17.25 -16.79
C PRO A 98 -5.19 18.01 -17.56
N THR A 99 -4.73 19.16 -17.04
CA THR A 99 -3.62 19.93 -17.62
C THR A 99 -2.24 19.29 -17.38
N ARG A 100 -2.17 18.35 -16.44
CA ARG A 100 -0.95 17.69 -15.99
C ARG A 100 -0.86 16.24 -16.43
N PHE A 101 -1.98 15.53 -16.47
CA PHE A 101 -2.04 14.10 -16.72
C PHE A 101 -2.90 13.77 -17.93
N SER A 102 -2.41 12.89 -18.79
CA SER A 102 -3.15 12.37 -19.94
C SER A 102 -3.01 10.85 -19.96
N PHE A 103 -4.09 10.12 -19.70
CA PHE A 103 -4.14 8.68 -19.62
C PHE A 103 -4.38 8.04 -20.99
N PHE A 104 -3.60 6.99 -21.28
CA PHE A 104 -3.68 6.21 -22.49
C PHE A 104 -3.94 4.74 -22.10
N PRO A 105 -5.13 4.18 -22.40
CA PRO A 105 -5.49 2.83 -21.99
C PRO A 105 -4.64 1.81 -22.71
N THR A 106 -4.26 0.73 -22.00
CA THR A 106 -3.47 -0.37 -22.54
C THR A 106 -4.37 -1.60 -22.62
N ARG A 107 -4.37 -2.30 -23.75
CA ARG A 107 -5.09 -3.56 -23.87
C ARG A 107 -4.19 -4.69 -23.37
N TRP A 108 -4.62 -5.36 -22.31
CA TRP A 108 -3.92 -6.48 -21.69
C TRP A 108 -4.62 -7.79 -22.05
N GLU A 109 -4.22 -8.41 -23.15
CA GLU A 109 -4.75 -9.70 -23.59
C GLU A 109 -3.69 -10.80 -23.49
N LYS A 110 -4.14 -12.05 -23.60
CA LYS A 110 -3.28 -13.22 -23.78
C LYS A 110 -3.67 -13.91 -25.09
N PHE A 111 -2.71 -14.55 -25.74
CA PHE A 111 -2.99 -15.40 -26.90
C PHE A 111 -3.75 -16.66 -26.45
N PRO A 112 -4.85 -17.07 -27.13
CA PRO A 112 -5.67 -18.20 -26.69
C PRO A 112 -4.97 -19.56 -26.70
N ASP A 113 -3.97 -19.73 -27.56
CA ASP A 113 -3.24 -20.98 -27.78
C ASP A 113 -2.08 -21.17 -26.79
N SER A 114 -1.23 -20.15 -26.63
CA SER A 114 -0.02 -20.22 -25.81
C SER A 114 -0.20 -19.68 -24.39
N GLY A 115 -1.23 -18.86 -24.16
CA GLY A 115 -1.38 -18.09 -22.91
C GLY A 115 -0.32 -17.00 -22.73
N THR A 116 0.47 -16.67 -23.74
CA THR A 116 1.49 -15.61 -23.68
C THR A 116 0.86 -14.24 -23.85
N ASP A 117 1.57 -13.19 -23.43
CA ASP A 117 1.09 -11.82 -23.50
C ASP A 117 0.84 -11.31 -24.92
N LYS A 118 -0.33 -10.69 -25.09
CA LYS A 118 -0.75 -9.93 -26.27
C LYS A 118 -1.12 -8.52 -25.81
N ILE A 119 -0.10 -7.73 -25.50
CA ILE A 119 -0.26 -6.39 -24.93
C ILE A 119 -0.24 -5.35 -26.04
N GLU A 120 -1.20 -4.42 -26.04
CA GLU A 120 -1.22 -3.27 -26.94
C GLU A 120 -1.22 -1.98 -26.12
N LEU A 121 -0.08 -1.27 -26.13
CA LEU A 121 0.08 -0.02 -25.41
C LEU A 121 -0.71 1.13 -26.06
N GLY A 122 -1.39 1.91 -25.24
CA GLY A 122 -2.11 3.10 -25.69
C GLY A 122 -1.18 4.24 -26.10
N GLY A 123 -1.69 5.13 -26.96
CA GLY A 123 -1.00 6.36 -27.35
C GLY A 123 0.11 6.18 -28.40
N PHE A 124 0.15 5.03 -29.08
CA PHE A 124 1.09 4.73 -30.16
C PHE A 124 0.48 4.84 -31.57
N SER A 125 -0.85 4.90 -31.67
CA SER A 125 -1.59 4.95 -32.94
C SER A 125 -2.57 6.13 -32.96
N PRO A 126 -2.72 6.85 -34.09
CA PRO A 126 -2.00 6.67 -35.36
C PRO A 126 -0.56 7.23 -35.33
N VAL A 127 -0.18 7.94 -34.27
CA VAL A 127 1.16 8.50 -34.06
C VAL A 127 1.64 8.20 -32.65
N ASN A 128 2.96 8.16 -32.46
CA ASN A 128 3.55 7.95 -31.14
C ASN A 128 3.45 9.21 -30.27
N LEU A 129 2.40 9.28 -29.44
CA LEU A 129 2.17 10.35 -28.48
C LEU A 129 3.07 10.24 -27.25
N MET A 130 3.78 9.12 -27.04
CA MET A 130 4.75 8.93 -25.96
C MET A 130 6.11 9.58 -26.26
N GLN A 131 6.45 9.73 -27.54
CA GLN A 131 7.72 10.29 -27.98
C GLN A 131 7.98 11.67 -27.35
N GLY A 132 9.15 11.84 -26.73
CA GLY A 132 9.56 13.08 -26.07
C GLY A 132 8.74 13.47 -24.83
N ARG A 133 7.86 12.59 -24.32
CA ARG A 133 7.02 12.87 -23.14
C ARG A 133 7.58 12.27 -21.86
N ASN A 134 7.20 12.86 -20.73
CA ASN A 134 7.41 12.20 -19.43
C ASN A 134 6.30 11.16 -19.28
N VAL A 135 6.66 9.90 -19.07
CA VAL A 135 5.70 8.81 -18.88
C VAL A 135 5.61 8.46 -17.40
N LEU A 136 4.38 8.36 -16.90
CA LEU A 136 4.05 7.80 -15.59
C LEU A 136 3.42 6.43 -15.83
N PHE A 137 4.08 5.37 -15.37
CA PHE A 137 3.54 4.03 -15.40
C PHE A 137 3.03 3.65 -14.00
N LEU A 138 1.74 3.39 -13.86
CA LEU A 138 1.15 2.91 -12.61
C LEU A 138 1.25 1.37 -12.56
N ALA A 139 2.27 0.88 -11.86
CA ALA A 139 2.64 -0.54 -11.79
C ALA A 139 1.96 -1.28 -10.64
N ASP A 140 1.66 -2.56 -10.88
CA ASP A 140 1.10 -3.50 -9.92
C ASP A 140 1.82 -4.85 -9.93
N PHE A 141 2.73 -5.08 -8.99
CA PHE A 141 3.54 -6.31 -8.97
C PHE A 141 2.92 -7.42 -8.09
N HIS A 142 1.60 -7.47 -7.94
CA HIS A 142 0.91 -8.40 -7.02
C HIS A 142 1.20 -9.90 -7.27
N CYS A 143 1.56 -10.31 -8.49
CA CYS A 143 1.96 -11.69 -8.80
C CYS A 143 3.02 -11.75 -9.91
N ASN A 144 3.68 -12.90 -10.06
CA ASN A 144 4.75 -13.09 -11.05
C ASN A 144 4.27 -12.89 -12.50
N ASP A 145 3.05 -13.31 -12.85
CA ASP A 145 2.49 -13.09 -14.19
C ASP A 145 2.29 -11.59 -14.48
N ALA A 146 1.74 -10.85 -13.50
CA ALA A 146 1.56 -9.42 -13.61
C ALA A 146 2.90 -8.67 -13.73
N VAL A 147 3.93 -9.11 -13.00
CA VAL A 147 5.30 -8.59 -13.10
C VAL A 147 5.82 -8.76 -14.52
N MET A 148 5.79 -9.98 -15.08
CA MET A 148 6.33 -10.26 -16.41
C MET A 148 5.56 -9.50 -17.50
N SER A 149 4.23 -9.52 -17.45
CA SER A 149 3.37 -8.77 -18.37
C SER A 149 3.74 -7.28 -18.39
N GLN A 150 3.93 -6.68 -17.21
CA GLN A 150 4.30 -5.27 -17.11
C GLN A 150 5.74 -4.99 -17.52
N PHE A 151 6.67 -5.94 -17.35
CA PHE A 151 8.03 -5.78 -17.88
C PHE A 151 8.05 -5.70 -19.41
N HIS A 152 7.20 -6.47 -20.11
CA HIS A 152 7.04 -6.31 -21.56
C HIS A 152 6.63 -4.88 -21.93
N ALA A 153 5.65 -4.32 -21.23
CA ALA A 153 5.21 -2.94 -21.41
C ALA A 153 6.32 -1.91 -21.08
N LEU A 154 7.03 -2.09 -19.97
CA LEU A 154 8.09 -1.18 -19.54
C LEU A 154 9.27 -1.15 -20.52
N ILE A 155 9.68 -2.30 -21.05
CA ILE A 155 10.75 -2.39 -22.05
C ILE A 155 10.32 -1.65 -23.32
N ALA A 156 9.13 -1.95 -23.85
CA ALA A 156 8.59 -1.27 -25.03
C ALA A 156 8.50 0.25 -24.83
N LEU A 157 8.08 0.72 -23.65
CA LEU A 157 8.06 2.15 -23.32
C LEU A 157 9.46 2.78 -23.32
N CYS A 158 10.47 2.10 -22.77
CA CYS A 158 11.84 2.61 -22.76
C CYS A 158 12.39 2.75 -24.18
N GLU A 159 12.03 1.83 -25.07
CA GLU A 159 12.45 1.81 -26.48
C GLU A 159 11.58 2.72 -27.39
N SER A 160 10.63 3.45 -26.81
CA SER A 160 9.66 4.30 -27.52
C SER A 160 10.02 5.80 -27.56
N PHE A 161 11.29 6.14 -27.38
CA PHE A 161 11.80 7.52 -27.39
C PHE A 161 11.14 8.46 -26.38
N ILE A 162 10.76 7.92 -25.22
CA ILE A 162 10.20 8.72 -24.12
C ILE A 162 11.28 9.62 -23.50
N LYS A 163 10.89 10.79 -22.97
CA LYS A 163 11.81 11.73 -22.31
C LYS A 163 12.24 11.27 -20.92
N SER A 164 11.33 10.64 -20.18
CA SER A 164 11.60 10.13 -18.84
C SER A 164 10.57 9.09 -18.45
N LEU A 165 10.98 8.10 -17.66
CA LEU A 165 10.08 7.13 -17.06
C LEU A 165 9.96 7.33 -15.55
N THR A 166 8.73 7.41 -15.05
CA THR A 166 8.41 7.29 -13.62
C THR A 166 7.50 6.08 -13.43
N ILE A 167 7.94 5.11 -12.65
CA ILE A 167 7.17 3.92 -12.28
C ILE A 167 6.60 4.17 -10.89
N ALA A 168 5.30 4.40 -10.77
CA ALA A 168 4.64 4.40 -9.48
C ALA A 168 4.30 2.96 -9.13
N LEU A 169 4.95 2.43 -8.10
CA LEU A 169 4.76 1.08 -7.60
C LEU A 169 4.28 1.19 -6.14
N PRO A 170 2.96 1.34 -5.91
CA PRO A 170 2.41 1.59 -4.57
C PRO A 170 2.75 0.49 -3.58
N TYR A 171 2.80 -0.76 -4.04
CA TYR A 171 3.11 -1.91 -3.22
C TYR A 171 4.22 -2.75 -3.87
N TYR A 172 5.26 -3.08 -3.08
CA TYR A 172 6.38 -3.91 -3.50
C TYR A 172 6.37 -5.27 -2.76
N PRO A 173 5.58 -6.26 -3.23
CA PRO A 173 5.33 -7.50 -2.48
C PRO A 173 6.59 -8.33 -2.24
N HIS A 174 7.52 -8.29 -3.18
CA HIS A 174 8.80 -8.99 -3.13
C HIS A 174 9.71 -8.46 -2.01
N GLY A 175 9.40 -7.29 -1.45
CA GLY A 175 10.23 -6.60 -0.47
C GLY A 175 10.48 -7.36 0.84
N THR A 176 9.67 -8.37 1.15
CA THR A 176 9.80 -9.24 2.34
C THR A 176 10.81 -10.38 2.18
N MET A 177 11.18 -10.71 0.94
CA MET A 177 12.23 -11.69 0.63
C MET A 177 13.51 -10.97 0.21
N GLU A 178 14.00 -10.09 1.09
CA GLU A 178 15.25 -9.34 0.88
C GLU A 178 16.47 -9.94 1.56
N ARG A 179 16.26 -10.75 2.61
CA ARG A 179 17.31 -11.46 3.35
C ARG A 179 17.29 -12.93 2.99
N VAL A 180 18.49 -13.50 2.89
CA VAL A 180 18.72 -14.94 2.72
C VAL A 180 19.30 -15.45 4.03
N GLU A 181 18.66 -16.46 4.63
CA GLU A 181 19.11 -17.06 5.88
C GLU A 181 19.97 -18.30 5.61
N ARG A 182 19.65 -19.05 4.55
CA ARG A 182 20.37 -20.27 4.15
C ARG A 182 20.88 -20.19 2.72
N GLU A 183 22.03 -20.79 2.49
CA GLU A 183 22.55 -20.96 1.13
C GLU A 183 21.52 -21.70 0.25
N GLY A 184 21.32 -21.20 -0.97
CA GLY A 184 20.32 -21.70 -1.91
C GLY A 184 18.98 -20.96 -1.88
N GLU A 185 18.70 -20.12 -0.87
CA GLU A 185 17.49 -19.27 -0.89
C GLU A 185 17.66 -18.09 -1.86
N VAL A 186 16.55 -17.73 -2.50
CA VAL A 186 16.52 -16.65 -3.50
C VAL A 186 15.91 -15.40 -2.89
N ALA A 187 16.71 -14.34 -2.79
CA ALA A 187 16.22 -12.99 -2.47
C ALA A 187 15.44 -12.42 -3.67
N THR A 188 14.16 -12.74 -3.78
CA THR A 188 13.32 -12.29 -4.91
C THR A 188 13.20 -10.77 -4.97
N ALA A 189 13.34 -10.06 -3.84
CA ALA A 189 13.45 -8.60 -3.80
C ALA A 189 14.62 -8.07 -4.65
N ASN A 190 15.76 -8.77 -4.64
CA ASN A 190 16.95 -8.42 -5.41
C ASN A 190 16.73 -8.75 -6.90
N THR A 191 16.09 -9.88 -7.21
CA THR A 191 15.76 -10.26 -8.59
C THR A 191 14.90 -9.20 -9.27
N ILE A 192 13.79 -8.77 -8.67
CA ILE A 192 12.93 -7.75 -9.27
C ILE A 192 13.63 -6.39 -9.36
N ALA A 193 14.41 -6.01 -8.34
CA ALA A 193 15.20 -4.80 -8.38
C ALA A 193 16.25 -4.81 -9.49
N ARG A 194 16.87 -5.97 -9.78
CA ARG A 194 17.78 -6.14 -10.92
C ARG A 194 17.06 -6.00 -12.26
N LEU A 195 15.86 -6.57 -12.41
CA LEU A 195 15.08 -6.38 -13.62
C LEU A 195 14.76 -4.90 -13.86
N LEU A 196 14.31 -4.17 -12.82
CA LEU A 196 14.06 -2.73 -12.90
C LEU A 196 15.33 -1.94 -13.21
N SER A 197 16.43 -2.25 -12.54
CA SER A 197 17.73 -1.58 -12.69
C SER A 197 18.36 -1.74 -14.07
N ASN A 198 17.96 -2.78 -14.81
CA ASN A 198 18.42 -3.10 -16.16
C ASN A 198 17.39 -2.82 -17.24
N LEU A 199 16.32 -2.06 -16.95
CA LEU A 199 15.47 -1.53 -18.00
C LEU A 199 16.31 -0.76 -19.04
N PRO A 200 15.93 -0.79 -20.34
CA PRO A 200 16.64 -0.03 -21.35
C PRO A 200 16.75 1.45 -20.95
N SER A 201 17.93 2.04 -21.19
CA SER A 201 18.19 3.41 -20.76
C SER A 201 17.38 4.41 -21.59
N VAL A 202 16.75 5.37 -20.90
CA VAL A 202 16.05 6.51 -21.52
C VAL A 202 16.83 7.82 -21.34
N GLY A 203 18.15 7.72 -21.13
CA GLY A 203 19.08 8.84 -20.91
C GLY A 203 19.15 9.33 -19.46
N ILE A 204 18.03 9.32 -18.73
CA ILE A 204 18.00 9.51 -17.27
C ILE A 204 17.44 8.26 -16.58
N PRO A 205 17.92 7.91 -15.36
CA PRO A 205 17.39 6.75 -14.65
C PRO A 205 15.88 6.86 -14.43
N ALA A 206 15.17 5.75 -14.66
CA ALA A 206 13.76 5.61 -14.33
C ALA A 206 13.55 5.84 -12.84
N ARG A 207 12.59 6.70 -12.50
CA ARG A 207 12.23 6.95 -11.10
C ARG A 207 11.24 5.89 -10.64
N VAL A 208 11.65 5.02 -9.72
CA VAL A 208 10.75 4.02 -9.11
C VAL A 208 10.18 4.61 -7.81
N MET A 209 8.94 5.07 -7.85
CA MET A 209 8.24 5.62 -6.68
C MET A 209 7.63 4.48 -5.87
N ILE A 210 8.14 4.26 -4.66
CA ILE A 210 7.67 3.18 -3.76
C ILE A 210 7.18 3.79 -2.47
N TYR A 211 6.06 3.28 -1.95
CA TYR A 211 5.49 3.69 -0.66
C TYR A 211 5.79 2.64 0.40
N ASP A 212 6.21 3.10 1.58
CA ASP A 212 6.31 2.29 2.80
C ASP A 212 7.04 0.92 2.64
N LEU A 213 8.05 0.90 1.77
CA LEU A 213 8.90 -0.25 1.38
C LEU A 213 9.37 -1.12 2.56
N HIS A 214 9.02 -2.42 2.61
CA HIS A 214 9.26 -3.34 3.74
C HIS A 214 10.50 -3.04 4.61
N THR A 215 11.68 -2.95 4.00
CA THR A 215 12.92 -2.45 4.63
C THR A 215 13.49 -1.26 3.87
N LEU A 216 14.15 -0.34 4.58
CA LEU A 216 14.81 0.80 3.92
C LEU A 216 15.99 0.35 3.05
N GLN A 217 16.61 -0.78 3.39
CA GLN A 217 17.79 -1.34 2.72
C GLN A 217 17.48 -1.76 1.28
N ASN A 218 16.24 -2.19 1.00
CA ASN A 218 15.80 -2.54 -0.36
C ASN A 218 15.96 -1.40 -1.37
N LYS A 219 16.04 -0.14 -0.90
CA LYS A 219 16.37 1.01 -1.75
C LYS A 219 17.69 0.81 -2.49
N PHE A 220 18.67 0.19 -1.85
CA PHE A 220 20.02 0.00 -2.41
C PHE A 220 20.09 -1.11 -3.47
N TYR A 221 19.05 -1.95 -3.60
CA TYR A 221 18.95 -2.90 -4.70
C TYR A 221 18.60 -2.22 -6.03
N LEU A 222 18.01 -1.03 -6.01
CA LEU A 222 17.69 -0.25 -7.20
C LEU A 222 18.85 0.69 -7.54
N HIS A 223 19.50 0.45 -8.67
CA HIS A 223 20.65 1.20 -9.14
C HIS A 223 20.71 1.28 -10.68
N GLY A 224 21.71 1.97 -11.23
CA GLY A 224 21.91 2.06 -12.68
C GLY A 224 20.77 2.81 -13.37
N ASN A 225 20.00 2.12 -14.21
CA ASN A 225 18.94 2.73 -15.01
C ASN A 225 17.63 2.92 -14.23
N ALA A 226 17.54 2.48 -12.97
CA ALA A 226 16.38 2.75 -12.12
C ALA A 226 16.79 3.12 -10.70
N ILE A 227 16.16 4.17 -10.14
CA ILE A 227 16.47 4.66 -8.79
C ILE A 227 15.18 4.80 -7.98
N ALA A 228 15.21 4.29 -6.75
CA ALA A 228 14.08 4.39 -5.82
C ALA A 228 13.89 5.81 -5.27
N SER A 229 12.66 6.30 -5.38
CA SER A 229 12.13 7.46 -4.66
C SER A 229 11.17 6.95 -3.60
N LEU A 230 11.58 7.02 -2.33
CA LEU A 230 10.78 6.52 -1.21
C LEU A 230 9.75 7.55 -0.75
N HIS A 231 8.53 7.08 -0.56
CA HIS A 231 7.39 7.85 -0.07
C HIS A 231 6.75 7.13 1.10
N SER A 232 5.91 7.84 1.85
CA SER A 232 5.15 7.26 2.95
C SER A 232 3.70 7.73 2.92
N THR A 233 2.80 6.82 3.23
CA THR A 233 1.35 7.09 3.37
C THR A 233 0.97 7.56 4.77
N VAL A 234 1.88 7.48 5.76
CA VAL A 234 1.64 7.91 7.14
C VAL A 234 1.06 9.33 7.25
N PRO A 235 1.49 10.35 6.48
CA PRO A 235 0.86 11.67 6.53
C PRO A 235 -0.62 11.67 6.13
N LEU A 236 -1.04 10.79 5.22
CA LEU A 236 -2.46 10.64 4.84
C LEU A 236 -3.26 10.00 5.97
N LEU A 237 -2.70 8.97 6.61
CA LEU A 237 -3.32 8.32 7.77
C LEU A 237 -3.49 9.31 8.94
N LEU A 238 -2.46 10.11 9.25
CA LEU A 238 -2.54 11.16 10.25
C LEU A 238 -3.64 12.19 9.94
N ARG A 239 -3.86 12.52 8.67
CA ARG A 239 -4.95 13.42 8.27
C ARG A 239 -6.32 12.82 8.58
N VAL A 240 -6.54 11.54 8.23
CA VAL A 240 -7.81 10.85 8.50
C VAL A 240 -8.05 10.77 10.01
N LEU A 241 -7.04 10.36 10.79
CA LEU A 241 -7.16 10.26 12.25
C LEU A 241 -7.55 11.60 12.90
N ARG A 242 -6.99 12.71 12.42
CA ARG A 242 -7.37 14.05 12.92
C ARG A 242 -8.79 14.44 12.54
N ALA A 243 -9.24 14.09 11.35
CA ALA A 243 -10.61 14.37 10.93
C ALA A 243 -11.63 13.58 11.77
N GLU A 244 -11.32 12.33 12.11
CA GLU A 244 -12.18 11.48 12.93
C GLU A 244 -12.27 11.93 14.40
N GLN A 245 -11.24 12.58 14.95
CA GLN A 245 -11.28 13.18 16.29
C GLN A 245 -12.32 14.29 16.46
N HIS A 246 -12.88 14.82 15.37
CA HIS A 246 -13.89 15.88 15.38
C HIS A 246 -15.34 15.37 15.23
N ALA A 247 -15.55 14.08 14.99
CA ALA A 247 -16.87 13.45 15.01
C ALA A 247 -17.15 12.90 16.43
N ASP A 248 -18.42 12.80 16.85
CA ASP A 248 -18.90 12.39 18.21
C ASP A 248 -18.49 10.96 18.68
N ALA A 249 -17.42 10.38 18.15
CA ALA A 249 -16.77 9.15 18.62
C ALA A 249 -15.71 9.45 19.69
N GLU A 250 -15.47 8.50 20.60
CA GLU A 250 -14.34 8.59 21.54
C GLU A 250 -13.03 8.81 20.78
N ALA A 251 -12.29 9.85 21.17
CA ALA A 251 -11.07 10.24 20.48
C ALA A 251 -10.01 9.12 20.54
N ILE A 252 -9.41 8.81 19.39
CA ILE A 252 -8.27 7.87 19.33
C ILE A 252 -7.08 8.50 20.07
N THR A 253 -6.68 7.92 21.20
CA THR A 253 -5.58 8.40 22.05
C THR A 253 -4.25 7.68 21.80
N ALA A 254 -4.28 6.47 21.20
CA ALA A 254 -3.12 5.63 21.02
C ALA A 254 -3.10 4.88 19.67
N ILE A 255 -1.89 4.62 19.15
CA ILE A 255 -1.63 3.82 17.95
C ILE A 255 -0.82 2.59 18.35
N ALA A 256 -1.42 1.41 18.16
CA ALA A 256 -0.77 0.14 18.44
C ALA A 256 -0.06 -0.42 17.20
N PHE A 257 1.20 -0.78 17.35
CA PHE A 257 2.01 -1.46 16.33
C PHE A 257 2.15 -2.94 16.66
N PRO A 258 2.13 -3.83 15.64
CA PRO A 258 2.11 -5.27 15.84
C PRO A 258 3.47 -5.86 16.22
N ASP A 259 4.55 -5.11 16.03
CA ASP A 259 5.92 -5.48 16.35
C ASP A 259 6.82 -4.24 16.49
N ASP A 260 8.02 -4.47 17.04
CA ASP A 260 9.03 -3.45 17.26
C ASP A 260 9.61 -2.89 15.94
N GLY A 261 9.67 -3.70 14.89
CA GLY A 261 10.15 -3.26 13.58
C GLY A 261 9.23 -2.19 12.96
N ALA A 262 7.93 -2.42 12.99
CA ALA A 262 6.92 -1.47 12.55
C ALA A 262 6.93 -0.19 13.41
N THR A 263 7.06 -0.33 14.72
CA THR A 263 7.15 0.79 15.67
C THR A 263 8.35 1.69 15.37
N LYS A 264 9.55 1.12 15.28
CA LYS A 264 10.79 1.85 14.97
C LYS A 264 10.69 2.61 13.65
N ARG A 265 9.96 2.05 12.70
CA ARG A 265 9.87 2.59 11.35
C ARG A 265 8.83 3.70 11.21
N PHE A 266 7.66 3.54 11.81
CA PHE A 266 6.51 4.40 11.58
C PHE A 266 6.01 5.14 12.81
N GLY A 267 6.45 4.79 14.01
CA GLY A 267 5.94 5.34 15.27
C GLY A 267 6.27 6.82 15.49
N LYS A 268 7.45 7.27 15.06
CA LYS A 268 7.91 8.66 15.29
C LYS A 268 6.93 9.74 14.77
N PRO A 269 6.41 9.66 13.53
CA PRO A 269 5.34 10.57 13.07
C PRO A 269 4.10 10.62 13.97
N PHE A 270 3.65 9.50 14.53
CA PHE A 270 2.47 9.47 15.40
C PHE A 270 2.75 10.08 16.77
N LEU A 271 3.92 9.80 17.36
CA LEU A 271 4.39 10.48 18.58
C LEU A 271 4.44 12.00 18.39
N GLN A 272 5.00 12.46 17.25
CA GLN A 272 5.06 13.88 16.92
C GLN A 272 3.68 14.51 16.69
N ALA A 273 2.69 13.72 16.30
CA ALA A 273 1.31 14.15 16.15
C ALA A 273 0.51 14.09 17.48
N GLY A 274 1.13 13.68 18.59
CA GLY A 274 0.51 13.66 19.92
C GLY A 274 -0.18 12.35 20.30
N PHE A 275 -0.07 11.30 19.48
CA PHE A 275 -0.60 9.99 19.83
C PHE A 275 0.35 9.23 20.76
N ASN A 276 -0.21 8.49 21.72
CA ASN A 276 0.57 7.47 22.42
C ASN A 276 0.91 6.33 21.44
N VAL A 277 2.15 5.86 21.46
CA VAL A 277 2.56 4.72 20.63
C VAL A 277 2.72 3.50 21.52
N VAL A 278 2.01 2.44 21.16
CA VAL A 278 2.00 1.15 21.87
C VAL A 278 2.64 0.10 20.98
N THR A 279 3.63 -0.61 21.50
CA THR A 279 4.27 -1.72 20.79
C THR A 279 3.72 -3.02 21.32
N CYS A 280 3.18 -3.84 20.44
CA CYS A 280 2.79 -5.21 20.73
C CYS A 280 3.93 -6.15 20.33
N GLY A 281 4.22 -7.13 21.17
CA GLY A 281 5.15 -8.21 20.89
C GLY A 281 4.44 -9.56 20.89
N LYS A 282 4.93 -10.50 20.10
CA LYS A 282 4.51 -11.90 20.18
C LYS A 282 5.39 -12.63 21.19
N VAL A 283 4.81 -13.03 22.31
CA VAL A 283 5.48 -13.84 23.32
C VAL A 283 5.01 -15.29 23.16
N ARG A 284 5.96 -16.23 23.15
CA ARG A 284 5.65 -17.65 23.25
C ARG A 284 5.55 -18.01 24.73
N ASP A 285 4.41 -18.57 25.13
CA ASP A 285 4.18 -19.11 26.47
C ASP A 285 3.82 -20.60 26.31
N GLY A 286 4.83 -21.47 26.43
CA GLY A 286 4.75 -22.87 26.00
C GLY A 286 4.37 -22.99 24.52
N ASP A 287 3.29 -23.72 24.22
CA ASP A 287 2.73 -23.89 22.88
C ASP A 287 1.82 -22.73 22.44
N ARG A 288 1.50 -21.79 23.33
CA ARG A 288 0.57 -20.69 23.04
C ARG A 288 1.32 -19.47 22.49
N ARG A 289 0.72 -18.80 21.51
CA ARG A 289 1.19 -17.51 20.98
C ARG A 289 0.31 -16.40 21.54
N ILE A 290 0.86 -15.58 22.43
CA ILE A 290 0.13 -14.49 23.09
C ILE A 290 0.68 -13.15 22.58
N VAL A 291 -0.21 -12.21 22.25
CA VAL A 291 0.17 -10.82 21.95
C VAL A 291 0.22 -10.07 23.27
N ARG A 292 1.38 -9.50 23.60
CA ARG A 292 1.60 -8.74 24.83
C ARG A 292 2.03 -7.33 24.48
N ILE A 293 1.51 -6.33 25.20
CA ILE A 293 2.06 -4.97 25.13
C ILE A 293 3.46 -5.03 25.71
N THR A 294 4.46 -4.73 24.89
CA THR A 294 5.86 -4.70 25.30
C THR A 294 6.27 -3.31 25.76
N GLU A 295 5.74 -2.26 25.11
CA GLU A 295 6.03 -0.87 25.44
C GLU A 295 4.81 0.03 25.18
N GLY A 296 4.69 1.13 25.92
CA GLY A 296 3.61 2.11 25.81
C GLY A 296 2.44 1.85 26.76
N ASP A 297 1.60 2.87 26.93
CA ASP A 297 0.39 2.82 27.76
C ASP A 297 -0.80 3.40 26.99
N CYS A 298 -1.97 2.80 27.17
CA CYS A 298 -3.24 3.28 26.64
C CYS A 298 -4.00 4.01 27.75
N LYS A 299 -4.04 5.34 27.67
CA LYS A 299 -4.90 6.17 28.52
C LYS A 299 -6.25 6.38 27.87
#